data_AF-A0A418GMH4-F1
#
_entry.id   AF-A0A418GMH4-F1
#
_cell.length_a   1.000
_cell.length_b   1.000
_cell.length_c   1.000
_cell.angle_alpha   90.00
_cell.angle_beta   90.00
_cell.angle_gamma   90.00
#
_symmetry.space_group_name_H-M   'P 1'
#
loop_
_entity.id
_entity.type
_entity.pdbx_description
1 polymer ?
#
loop_
_entity_poly.entity_id
_entity_poly.type
_entity_poly.pdbx_seq_one_letter_code
_entity_poly.pdbx_strand_id
1 'polypeptide(L)'
;MVHYLKKIPVHKVLRSVMPIFIIPIVGTLITAGVMMWGLGEPVGALTNSLTQWLQGMQQGSIVMLAVIMGLMLAFDMGGPVNKVAYAFMLICVAQGVYTVVAIAAVGICVPPLGMGLATLIGRKNFSAEERETGKAALVMGCVGVTEGAIPFAAADPLRVIPSIMVGSV
;
A
#
# COMPACT_ATOMS: atom_id res chain seq x y z
N MET A 1 -8.25 6.85 -19.24
CA MET A 1 -9.65 7.31 -19.21
C MET A 1 -9.76 8.84 -19.08
N VAL A 2 -9.29 9.45 -17.98
CA VAL A 2 -9.27 10.92 -17.77
C VAL A 2 -8.55 11.69 -18.89
N HIS A 3 -7.42 11.18 -19.39
CA HIS A 3 -6.69 11.80 -20.52
C HIS A 3 -7.54 11.90 -21.80
N TYR A 4 -8.43 10.93 -22.04
CA TYR A 4 -9.29 10.91 -23.23
C TYR A 4 -10.51 11.83 -23.05
N LEU A 5 -11.11 11.88 -21.85
CA LEU A 5 -12.22 12.80 -21.56
C LEU A 5 -11.83 14.27 -21.70
N LYS A 6 -10.56 14.63 -21.41
CA LYS A 6 -10.04 15.98 -21.60
C LYS A 6 -9.92 16.42 -23.07
N LYS A 7 -9.91 15.49 -24.03
CA LYS A 7 -9.77 15.79 -25.47
C LYS A 7 -11.10 16.06 -26.17
N ILE A 8 -12.23 15.87 -25.48
CA ILE A 8 -13.56 16.09 -26.07
C ILE A 8 -13.79 17.60 -26.23
N PRO A 9 -14.03 18.11 -27.45
CA PRO A 9 -14.29 19.52 -27.67
C PRO A 9 -15.67 19.89 -27.10
N VAL A 10 -15.70 20.85 -26.18
CA VAL A 10 -16.91 21.33 -25.52
C VAL A 10 -17.03 22.85 -25.62
N HIS A 11 -18.26 23.34 -25.58
CA HIS A 11 -18.55 24.77 -25.68
C HIS A 11 -17.96 25.57 -24.49
N LYS A 12 -17.65 26.87 -24.69
CA LYS A 12 -16.88 27.71 -23.74
C LYS A 12 -17.46 27.71 -22.31
N VAL A 13 -18.78 27.64 -22.17
CA VAL A 13 -19.49 27.62 -20.89
C VAL A 13 -19.27 26.31 -20.11
N LEU A 14 -19.06 25.19 -20.82
CA LEU A 14 -18.89 23.86 -20.22
C LEU A 14 -17.43 23.53 -19.88
N ARG A 15 -16.46 24.35 -20.32
CA ARG A 15 -15.03 24.11 -20.07
C ARG A 15 -14.67 24.13 -18.58
N SER A 16 -15.30 24.98 -17.78
CA SER A 16 -15.08 25.04 -16.33
C SER A 16 -15.76 23.89 -15.58
N VAL A 17 -16.92 23.44 -16.04
CA VAL A 17 -17.71 22.36 -15.42
C VAL A 17 -17.09 20.98 -15.67
N MET A 18 -16.39 20.81 -16.80
CA MET A 18 -15.78 19.53 -17.20
C MET A 18 -14.81 18.94 -16.16
N PRO A 19 -13.71 19.61 -15.74
CA PRO A 19 -12.77 19.03 -14.78
C PRO A 19 -13.33 18.94 -13.35
N ILE A 20 -14.33 19.74 -13.01
CA ILE A 20 -14.89 19.82 -11.65
C ILE A 20 -15.97 18.75 -11.43
N PHE A 21 -16.87 18.55 -12.40
CA PHE A 21 -18.01 17.63 -12.24
C PHE A 21 -18.01 16.50 -13.26
N ILE A 22 -17.94 16.79 -14.57
CA ILE A 22 -18.17 15.78 -15.61
C ILE A 22 -17.07 14.71 -15.60
N ILE A 23 -15.80 15.12 -15.60
CA ILE A 23 -14.66 14.20 -15.67
C ILE A 23 -14.59 13.33 -14.41
N PRO A 24 -14.70 13.86 -13.19
CA PRO A 24 -14.77 13.03 -11.99
C PRO A 24 -15.95 12.07 -12.02
N ILE A 25 -17.18 12.51 -12.34
CA ILE A 25 -18.37 11.66 -12.31
C ILE A 25 -18.28 10.56 -13.38
N VAL A 26 -18.06 10.91 -14.64
CA VAL A 26 -18.00 9.93 -15.74
C VAL A 26 -16.79 9.02 -15.58
N GLY A 27 -15.67 9.61 -15.13
CA GLY A 27 -14.46 8.91 -14.72
C GLY A 27 -14.76 7.80 -13.73
N THR A 28 -15.30 8.16 -12.58
CA THR A 28 -15.60 7.23 -11.48
C THR A 28 -16.66 6.22 -11.88
N LEU A 29 -17.73 6.61 -12.58
CA LEU A 29 -18.80 5.71 -13.00
C LEU A 29 -18.29 4.57 -13.89
N ILE A 30 -17.41 4.89 -14.84
CA ILE A 30 -16.84 3.87 -15.74
C ILE A 30 -15.83 3.01 -15.00
N THR A 31 -14.91 3.58 -14.19
CA THR A 31 -13.98 2.74 -13.41
C THR A 31 -14.70 1.87 -12.38
N ALA A 32 -15.73 2.39 -11.71
CA ALA A 32 -16.55 1.64 -10.78
C ALA A 32 -17.33 0.55 -11.50
N GLY A 33 -17.92 0.85 -12.66
CA GLY A 33 -18.62 -0.14 -13.50
C GLY A 33 -17.69 -1.27 -13.96
N VAL A 34 -16.48 -0.94 -14.43
CA VAL A 34 -15.47 -1.95 -14.80
C VAL A 34 -15.04 -2.79 -13.58
N MET A 35 -14.85 -2.15 -12.43
CA MET A 35 -14.53 -2.87 -11.20
C MET A 35 -15.68 -3.76 -10.72
N MET A 36 -16.93 -3.32 -10.82
CA MET A 36 -18.07 -4.12 -10.34
C MET A 36 -18.42 -5.28 -11.28
N TRP A 37 -18.41 -5.05 -12.59
CA TRP A 37 -18.91 -6.04 -13.56
C TRP A 37 -17.81 -6.85 -14.26
N GLY A 38 -16.56 -6.38 -14.24
CA GLY A 38 -15.45 -7.08 -14.91
C GLY A 38 -14.44 -7.67 -13.93
N LEU A 39 -13.91 -6.84 -13.03
CA LEU A 39 -12.77 -7.22 -12.18
C LEU A 39 -13.15 -7.64 -10.77
N GLY A 40 -14.35 -7.33 -10.30
CA GLY A 40 -14.75 -7.52 -8.90
C GLY A 40 -14.82 -8.99 -8.52
N GLU A 41 -15.42 -9.82 -9.37
CA GLU A 41 -15.52 -11.26 -9.15
C GLU A 41 -14.14 -11.96 -9.16
N PRO A 42 -13.25 -11.78 -10.15
CA PRO A 42 -11.93 -12.42 -10.10
C PRO A 42 -11.05 -11.89 -8.96
N VAL A 43 -11.10 -10.60 -8.63
CA VAL A 43 -10.36 -10.04 -7.48
C VAL A 43 -10.93 -10.58 -6.17
N GLY A 44 -12.25 -10.70 -6.05
CA GLY A 44 -12.92 -11.28 -4.90
C GLY A 44 -12.58 -12.76 -4.72
N ALA A 45 -12.58 -13.54 -5.81
CA ALA A 45 -12.17 -14.94 -5.80
C ALA A 45 -10.72 -15.11 -5.34
N LEU A 46 -9.79 -14.32 -5.90
CA LEU A 46 -8.38 -14.32 -5.49
C LEU A 46 -8.22 -13.96 -4.01
N THR A 47 -8.93 -12.93 -3.55
CA THR A 47 -8.89 -12.49 -2.14
C THR A 47 -9.42 -13.57 -1.21
N ASN A 48 -10.52 -14.23 -1.57
CA ASN A 48 -11.09 -15.34 -0.80
C ASN A 48 -10.15 -16.56 -0.78
N SER A 49 -9.57 -16.94 -1.92
CA SER A 49 -8.61 -18.05 -1.99
C SER A 49 -7.36 -17.77 -1.14
N LEU A 50 -6.81 -16.56 -1.23
CA LEU A 50 -5.67 -16.15 -0.42
C LEU A 50 -6.02 -16.15 1.08
N THR A 51 -7.23 -15.67 1.42
CA THR A 51 -7.72 -15.65 2.80
C THR A 51 -7.83 -17.06 3.37
N GLN A 52 -8.41 -18.00 2.61
CA GLN A 52 -8.51 -19.40 3.04
C GLN A 52 -7.13 -20.06 3.20
N TRP A 53 -6.21 -19.77 2.29
CA TRP A 53 -4.84 -20.28 2.36
C TRP A 53 -4.09 -19.77 3.61
N LEU A 54 -4.15 -18.46 3.87
CA LEU A 54 -3.51 -17.85 5.03
C LEU A 54 -4.18 -18.25 6.36
N GLN A 55 -5.50 -18.46 6.39
CA GLN A 55 -6.20 -19.06 7.54
C GLN A 55 -5.69 -20.49 7.82
N GLY A 56 -5.45 -21.29 6.78
CA GLY A 56 -4.81 -22.60 6.94
C GLY A 56 -3.42 -22.51 7.57
N MET A 57 -2.64 -21.48 7.22
CA MET A 57 -1.32 -21.23 7.81
C MET A 57 -1.38 -20.76 9.27
N GLN A 58 -2.46 -20.11 9.70
CA GLN A 58 -2.64 -19.71 11.10
C GLN A 58 -2.64 -20.92 12.05
N GLN A 59 -3.24 -22.04 11.63
CA GLN A 59 -3.28 -23.27 12.43
C GLN A 59 -1.98 -24.09 12.33
N GLY A 60 -1.24 -23.96 11.23
CA GLY A 60 0.00 -24.69 10.98
C GLY A 60 1.27 -24.02 11.51
N SER A 61 1.57 -22.79 11.07
CA SER A 61 2.76 -22.05 11.49
C SER A 61 2.55 -20.54 11.42
N ILE A 62 2.26 -19.95 12.59
CA ILE A 62 2.09 -18.50 12.75
C ILE A 62 3.35 -17.70 12.37
N VAL A 63 4.53 -18.31 12.50
CA VAL A 63 5.81 -17.69 12.10
C VAL A 63 5.88 -17.52 10.59
N MET A 64 5.49 -18.55 9.83
CA MET A 64 5.46 -18.47 8.36
C MET A 64 4.43 -17.44 7.89
N LEU A 65 3.27 -17.38 8.56
CA LEU A 65 2.26 -16.35 8.31
C LEU A 65 2.82 -14.94 8.55
N ALA A 66 3.58 -14.75 9.63
CA ALA A 66 4.22 -13.46 9.94
C ALA A 66 5.22 -13.05 8.86
N VAL A 67 6.07 -13.97 8.41
CA VAL A 67 7.03 -13.75 7.32
C VAL A 67 6.31 -13.28 6.05
N ILE A 68 5.30 -14.01 5.59
CA ILE A 68 4.59 -13.69 4.35
C ILE A 68 3.88 -12.32 4.47
N MET A 69 3.21 -12.08 5.59
CA MET A 69 2.52 -10.82 5.85
C MET A 69 3.49 -9.63 5.88
N GLY A 70 4.63 -9.78 6.56
CA GLY A 70 5.69 -8.77 6.60
C GLY A 70 6.21 -8.41 5.23
N LEU A 71 6.54 -9.43 4.41
CA LEU A 71 6.99 -9.24 3.03
C LEU A 71 5.94 -8.51 2.19
N MET A 72 4.68 -8.92 2.26
CA MET A 72 3.59 -8.33 1.48
C MET A 72 3.32 -6.87 1.85
N LEU A 73 3.32 -6.55 3.15
CA LEU A 73 3.06 -5.19 3.63
C LEU A 73 4.21 -4.24 3.27
N ALA A 74 5.45 -4.73 3.25
CA ALA A 74 6.62 -3.90 2.94
C ALA A 74 6.91 -3.78 1.43
N PHE A 75 6.40 -4.69 0.59
CA PHE A 75 6.81 -4.82 -0.82
C PHE A 75 6.61 -3.55 -1.66
N ASP A 76 5.44 -2.93 -1.56
CA ASP A 76 5.05 -1.80 -2.40
C ASP A 76 4.56 -0.57 -1.62
N MET A 77 4.81 -0.54 -0.29
CA MET A 77 4.58 0.61 0.60
C MET A 77 3.21 1.28 0.40
N GLY A 78 2.15 0.46 0.33
CA GLY A 78 0.76 0.92 0.20
C GLY A 78 0.13 0.63 -1.17
N GLY A 79 0.84 -0.06 -2.05
CA GLY A 79 0.33 -0.55 -3.34
C GLY A 79 -0.58 -1.77 -3.23
N PRO A 80 -0.88 -2.43 -4.37
CA PRO A 80 -1.82 -3.55 -4.43
C PRO A 80 -1.49 -4.72 -3.50
N VAL A 81 -0.22 -5.08 -3.35
CA VAL A 81 0.20 -6.24 -2.54
C VAL A 81 -0.01 -5.94 -1.05
N ASN A 82 0.39 -4.75 -0.60
CA ASN A 82 0.11 -4.29 0.76
C ASN A 82 -1.39 -4.26 1.05
N LYS A 83 -2.21 -3.72 0.14
CA LYS A 83 -3.67 -3.64 0.36
C LYS A 83 -4.35 -5.01 0.43
N VAL A 84 -3.85 -6.00 -0.30
CA VAL A 84 -4.34 -7.39 -0.17
C VAL A 84 -4.00 -7.96 1.21
N ALA A 85 -2.77 -7.78 1.70
CA ALA A 85 -2.40 -8.21 3.06
C ALA A 85 -3.21 -7.47 4.15
N TYR A 86 -3.43 -6.17 3.97
CA TYR A 86 -4.26 -5.38 4.88
C TYR A 86 -5.73 -5.84 4.90
N ALA A 87 -6.31 -6.14 3.73
CA ALA A 87 -7.66 -6.68 3.63
C ALA A 87 -7.77 -8.05 4.32
N PHE A 88 -6.77 -8.92 4.16
CA PHE A 88 -6.70 -10.19 4.88
C PHE A 88 -6.69 -9.98 6.41
N MET A 89 -5.89 -9.04 6.90
CA MET A 89 -5.89 -8.68 8.32
C MET A 89 -7.28 -8.24 8.80
N LEU A 90 -7.99 -7.41 8.05
CA LEU A 90 -9.36 -6.99 8.40
C LEU A 90 -10.34 -8.17 8.46
N ILE A 91 -10.20 -9.15 7.56
CA ILE A 91 -11.03 -10.37 7.59
C ILE A 91 -10.74 -11.17 8.85
N CYS A 92 -9.47 -11.35 9.22
CA CYS A 92 -9.08 -12.02 10.47
C CYS A 92 -9.65 -11.32 11.71
N VAL A 93 -9.65 -9.99 11.74
CA VAL A 93 -10.29 -9.20 12.81
C VAL A 93 -11.78 -9.51 12.90
N ALA A 94 -12.49 -9.51 11.77
CA ALA A 94 -13.91 -9.81 11.72
C ALA A 94 -14.23 -11.23 12.23
N GLN A 95 -13.26 -12.14 12.19
CA GLN A 95 -13.36 -13.51 12.69
C GLN A 95 -12.81 -13.69 14.12
N GLY A 96 -12.41 -12.61 14.81
CA GLY A 96 -11.87 -12.66 16.17
C GLY A 96 -10.41 -13.09 16.27
N VAL A 97 -9.68 -13.15 15.15
CA VAL A 97 -8.26 -13.48 15.10
C VAL A 97 -7.41 -12.20 15.13
N TYR A 98 -7.04 -11.78 16.34
CA TYR A 98 -6.30 -10.54 16.54
C TYR A 98 -4.77 -10.68 16.40
N THR A 99 -4.24 -11.89 16.35
CA THR A 99 -2.79 -12.12 16.20
C THR A 99 -2.25 -11.56 14.88
N VAL A 100 -3.04 -11.65 13.80
CA VAL A 100 -2.69 -11.13 12.48
C VAL A 100 -2.64 -9.60 12.47
N VAL A 101 -3.40 -8.93 13.34
CA VAL A 101 -3.35 -7.47 13.50
C VAL A 101 -1.99 -7.03 14.04
N ALA A 102 -1.47 -7.73 15.05
CA ALA A 102 -0.18 -7.39 15.64
C ALA A 102 0.94 -7.54 14.61
N ILE A 103 0.93 -8.63 13.84
CA ILE A 103 1.86 -8.85 12.72
C ILE A 103 1.79 -7.70 11.72
N ALA A 104 0.58 -7.35 11.28
CA ALA A 104 0.39 -6.31 10.28
C ALA A 104 0.79 -4.92 10.78
N ALA A 105 0.44 -4.60 12.04
CA ALA A 105 0.79 -3.32 12.66
C ALA A 105 2.30 -3.11 12.71
N VAL A 106 3.08 -4.16 13.03
CA VAL A 106 4.54 -4.08 13.00
C VAL A 106 5.03 -3.94 11.56
N GLY A 107 4.58 -4.82 10.64
CA GLY A 107 5.04 -4.81 9.25
C GLY A 107 4.79 -3.49 8.50
N ILE A 108 3.69 -2.79 8.78
CA ILE A 108 3.36 -1.49 8.17
C ILE A 108 4.32 -0.39 8.63
N CYS A 109 4.70 -0.41 9.91
CA CYS A 109 5.54 0.61 10.52
C CYS A 109 7.03 0.44 10.19
N VAL A 110 7.48 -0.78 9.88
CA VAL A 110 8.90 -1.07 9.66
C VAL A 110 9.51 -0.29 8.48
N PRO A 111 8.93 -0.24 7.27
CA PRO A 111 9.53 0.48 6.15
C PRO A 111 9.83 1.96 6.45
N PRO A 112 8.85 2.78 6.88
CA PRO A 112 9.10 4.21 7.13
C PRO A 112 9.99 4.44 8.37
N LEU A 113 9.85 3.64 9.44
CA LEU A 113 10.72 3.76 10.62
C LEU A 113 12.15 3.36 10.30
N GLY A 114 12.34 2.25 9.57
CA GLY A 114 13.65 1.76 9.14
C GLY A 114 14.38 2.76 8.28
N MET A 115 13.70 3.34 7.28
CA MET A 115 14.30 4.39 6.46
C MET A 115 14.59 5.66 7.26
N GLY A 116 13.65 6.10 8.09
CA GLY A 116 13.83 7.25 8.97
C GLY A 116 15.04 7.09 9.88
N LEU A 117 15.18 5.95 10.55
CA LEU A 117 16.33 5.63 11.40
C LEU A 117 17.64 5.51 10.60
N ALA A 118 17.59 4.92 9.40
CA ALA A 118 18.75 4.82 8.52
C ALA A 118 19.31 6.22 8.18
N THR A 119 18.46 7.22 7.96
CA THR A 119 18.92 8.59 7.70
C THR A 119 19.58 9.27 8.91
N LEU A 120 19.20 8.89 10.14
CA LEU A 120 19.80 9.42 11.37
C LEU A 120 21.15 8.76 11.68
N ILE A 121 21.21 7.43 11.60
CA ILE A 121 22.39 6.63 11.95
C ILE A 121 23.43 6.70 10.82
N GLY A 122 22.99 6.49 9.58
CA GLY A 122 23.82 6.43 8.38
C GLY A 122 23.94 7.75 7.66
N ARG A 123 23.85 8.89 8.37
CA ARG A 123 23.66 10.24 7.81
C ARG A 123 24.51 10.53 6.56
N LYS A 124 25.79 10.13 6.55
CA LYS A 124 26.72 10.32 5.43
C LYS A 124 26.32 9.64 4.11
N ASN A 125 25.48 8.61 4.16
CA ASN A 125 25.02 7.84 2.99
C ASN A 125 23.77 8.47 2.33
N PHE A 126 23.17 9.48 2.97
CA PHE A 126 21.94 10.12 2.50
C PHE A 126 22.18 11.60 2.18
N SER A 127 21.51 12.08 1.14
CA SER A 127 21.46 13.48 0.74
C SER A 127 20.77 14.36 1.80
N ALA A 128 20.89 15.68 1.67
CA ALA A 128 20.19 16.62 2.56
C ALA A 128 18.66 16.45 2.48
N GLU A 129 18.13 16.21 1.28
CA GLU A 129 16.70 16.03 1.03
C GLU A 129 16.16 14.72 1.61
N GLU A 130 16.91 13.62 1.44
CA GLU A 130 16.55 12.32 2.04
C GLU A 130 16.53 12.39 3.57
N ARG A 131 17.43 13.15 4.20
CA ARG A 131 17.45 13.33 5.66
C ARG A 131 16.24 14.10 6.17
N GLU A 132 15.78 15.12 5.45
CA GLU A 132 14.54 15.83 5.81
C GLU A 132 13.32 14.92 5.63
N THR A 133 13.29 14.18 4.51
CA THR A 133 12.26 13.17 4.26
C THR A 133 12.26 12.08 5.35
N GLY A 134 13.43 11.70 5.86
CA GLY A 134 13.59 10.70 6.92
C GLY A 134 12.93 11.11 8.24
N LYS A 135 12.94 12.40 8.58
CA LYS A 135 12.22 12.89 9.77
C LYS A 135 10.72 12.73 9.61
N ALA A 136 10.19 13.03 8.43
CA ALA A 136 8.77 12.82 8.13
C ALA A 136 8.42 11.33 8.10
N ALA A 137 9.31 10.49 7.57
CA ALA A 137 9.14 9.04 7.56
C ALA A 137 9.07 8.45 8.98
N LEU A 138 9.86 8.93 9.94
CA LEU A 138 9.74 8.51 11.34
C LEU A 138 8.34 8.77 11.90
N VAL A 139 7.81 9.98 11.69
CA VAL A 139 6.48 10.34 12.18
C VAL A 139 5.40 9.50 11.50
N MET A 140 5.48 9.33 10.17
CA MET A 140 4.58 8.48 9.39
C MET A 140 4.60 7.03 9.89
N GLY A 141 5.78 6.49 10.18
CA GLY A 141 5.93 5.16 10.74
C GLY A 141 5.31 5.01 12.13
N CYS A 142 5.42 6.00 13.01
CA CYS A 142 4.78 5.98 14.32
C CYS A 142 3.24 5.94 14.27
N VAL A 143 2.63 6.44 13.20
CA VAL A 143 1.17 6.44 12.99
C VAL A 143 0.70 5.35 12.02
N GLY A 144 1.59 4.44 11.59
CA GLY A 144 1.22 3.32 10.72
C GLY A 144 1.01 3.69 9.25
N VAL A 145 1.72 4.69 8.75
CA VAL A 145 1.71 5.12 7.34
C VAL A 145 2.98 4.61 6.66
N THR A 146 2.87 3.53 5.90
CA THR A 146 4.01 2.84 5.26
C THR A 146 4.58 3.64 4.08
N GLU A 147 3.77 4.53 3.51
CA GLU A 147 4.06 5.37 2.34
C GLU A 147 5.26 6.31 2.58
N GLY A 148 5.62 6.57 3.84
CA GLY A 148 6.80 7.36 4.20
C GLY A 148 8.13 6.79 3.64
N ALA A 149 8.15 5.52 3.25
CA ALA A 149 9.31 4.89 2.60
C ALA A 149 9.36 5.06 1.07
N ILE A 150 8.27 5.49 0.42
CA ILE A 150 8.20 5.62 -1.05
C ILE A 150 9.31 6.52 -1.64
N PRO A 151 9.62 7.70 -1.08
CA PRO A 151 10.66 8.57 -1.66
C PRO A 151 12.03 7.90 -1.70
N PHE A 152 12.34 7.07 -0.71
CA PHE A 152 13.60 6.32 -0.65
C PHE A 152 13.64 5.18 -1.65
N ALA A 153 12.55 4.41 -1.75
CA ALA A 153 12.45 3.34 -2.73
C ALA A 153 12.41 3.86 -4.17
N ALA A 154 11.88 5.06 -4.40
CA ALA A 154 11.94 5.71 -5.70
C ALA A 154 13.38 6.12 -6.08
N ALA A 155 14.20 6.49 -5.09
CA ALA A 155 15.60 6.88 -5.30
C ALA A 155 16.53 5.66 -5.51
N ASP A 156 16.38 4.60 -4.70
CA ASP A 156 17.19 3.37 -4.80
C ASP A 156 16.34 2.10 -4.55
N PRO A 157 15.52 1.67 -5.53
CA PRO A 157 14.55 0.59 -5.33
C PRO A 157 15.22 -0.76 -5.03
N LEU A 158 16.37 -1.02 -5.66
CA LEU A 158 17.07 -2.30 -5.56
C LEU A 158 17.69 -2.53 -4.19
N ARG A 159 18.03 -1.47 -3.46
CA ARG A 159 18.52 -1.59 -2.09
C ARG A 159 17.41 -1.46 -1.08
N VAL A 160 16.51 -0.49 -1.26
CA VAL A 160 15.49 -0.16 -0.28
C VAL A 160 14.45 -1.28 -0.17
N ILE A 161 13.83 -1.71 -1.26
CA ILE A 161 12.71 -2.66 -1.22
C ILE A 161 13.12 -3.99 -0.57
N PRO A 162 14.23 -4.64 -0.96
CA PRO A 162 14.66 -5.87 -0.29
C PRO A 162 15.00 -5.64 1.19
N SER A 163 15.61 -4.49 1.54
CA SER A 163 15.99 -4.20 2.93
C SER A 163 14.78 -4.02 3.85
N ILE A 164 13.74 -3.31 3.41
CA ILE A 164 12.52 -3.09 4.19
C ILE A 164 11.68 -4.37 4.27
N MET A 165 11.69 -5.19 3.21
CA MET A 165 11.04 -6.50 3.20
C MET A 165 11.69 -7.44 4.21
N VAL A 166 13.01 -7.58 4.18
CA VAL A 166 13.75 -8.40 5.15
C VAL A 166 13.59 -7.88 6.57
N GLY A 167 13.58 -6.56 6.76
CA GLY A 167 13.36 -5.97 8.09
C GLY A 167 11.96 -6.17 8.64
N SER A 168 10.97 -6.47 7.78
CA SER A 168 9.56 -6.66 8.17
C SER A 168 9.21 -8.11 8.47
N VAL A 169 10.18 -9.02 8.36
CA VAL A 169 10.08 -10.46 8.68
C VAL A 169 10.62 -10.74 10.08
#